data_AF-A0A7C7FZI3-F1
#
_entry.id   AF-A0A7C7FZI3-F1
#
_cell.length_a   1.000
_cell.length_b   1.000
_cell.length_c   1.000
_cell.angle_alpha   90.00
_cell.angle_beta   90.00
_cell.angle_gamma   90.00
#
_symmetry.space_group_name_H-M   'P 1'
#
loop_
_entity.id
_entity.type
_entity.pdbx_description
1 polymer ?
#
loop_
_entity_poly.entity_id
_entity_poly.type
_entity_poly.pdbx_seq_one_letter_code
_entity_poly.pdbx_strand_id
1 'polypeptide(L)'
;MHINLCFKTYNCKLNLAACKSFHQQTGKDLNYLLMCYLELFRKNEKLSLVERLKSAFGMESTDVAAKLFHCLIVQEDKSIPLAEIEDAMFRVSWMPTDNDTDMCEPWPMVMLQLAIDVSSYYAELDKKKVIT
;
A
#
# COMPACT_ATOMS: atom_id res chain seq x y z
N MET A 1 9.90 -6.14 -0.65
CA MET A 1 8.49 -6.20 -0.21
C MET A 1 7.66 -6.60 -1.42
N HIS A 2 6.41 -7.01 -1.24
CA HIS A 2 5.54 -7.35 -2.36
C HIS A 2 4.13 -6.79 -2.16
N ILE A 3 3.45 -6.50 -3.26
CA ILE A 3 2.07 -6.03 -3.30
C ILE A 3 1.25 -7.07 -4.06
N ASN A 4 0.17 -7.56 -3.47
CA ASN A 4 -0.73 -8.51 -4.11
C ASN A 4 -2.00 -7.77 -4.56
N LEU A 5 -2.24 -7.72 -5.87
CA LEU A 5 -3.43 -7.12 -6.47
C LEU A 5 -3.91 -8.00 -7.61
N CYS A 6 -5.20 -8.38 -7.57
CA CYS A 6 -5.89 -9.11 -8.63
C CYS A 6 -5.11 -10.33 -9.13
N PHE A 7 -4.91 -11.32 -8.25
CA PHE A 7 -4.25 -12.60 -8.59
C PHE A 7 -2.79 -12.45 -9.07
N LYS A 8 -2.17 -11.27 -8.93
CA LYS A 8 -0.78 -11.01 -9.29
C LYS A 8 0.00 -10.42 -8.12
N THR A 9 1.21 -10.92 -7.95
CA THR A 9 2.19 -10.38 -7.01
C THR A 9 3.16 -9.47 -7.75
N TYR A 10 3.32 -8.26 -7.23
CA TYR A 10 4.26 -7.25 -7.74
C TYR A 10 5.39 -7.07 -6.73
N ASN A 11 6.63 -7.23 -7.19
CA ASN A 11 7.79 -6.82 -6.39
C ASN A 11 7.78 -5.30 -6.25
N CYS A 12 8.09 -4.81 -5.04
CA CYS A 12 8.12 -3.39 -4.79
C CYS A 12 9.24 -3.00 -3.83
N LYS A 13 9.69 -1.74 -3.96
CA LYS A 13 10.77 -1.19 -3.15
C LYS A 13 10.49 0.25 -2.76
N LEU A 14 10.59 0.49 -1.45
CA LEU A 14 10.61 1.83 -0.90
C LEU A 14 12.04 2.39 -0.98
N ASN A 15 12.20 3.47 -1.74
CA ASN A 15 13.46 4.21 -1.85
C ASN A 15 13.17 5.70 -2.10
N LEU A 16 14.22 6.52 -2.10
CA LEU A 16 14.08 7.97 -2.31
C LEU A 16 13.45 8.31 -3.69
N ALA A 17 13.70 7.51 -4.72
CA ALA A 17 13.14 7.74 -6.04
C ALA A 17 11.63 7.50 -6.07
N ALA A 18 11.13 6.45 -5.40
CA ALA A 18 9.69 6.22 -5.21
C ALA A 18 9.02 7.40 -4.48
N CYS A 19 9.61 7.87 -3.38
CA CYS A 19 9.05 8.99 -2.62
C CYS A 19 9.00 10.28 -3.46
N LYS A 20 10.08 10.58 -4.20
CA LYS A 20 10.12 11.76 -5.09
C LYS A 20 9.09 11.64 -6.22
N SER A 21 9.00 10.48 -6.86
CA SER A 21 8.04 10.25 -7.95
C SER A 21 6.61 10.40 -7.46
N PHE A 22 6.28 9.82 -6.31
CA PHE A 22 4.95 9.95 -5.71
C PHE A 22 4.61 11.41 -5.38
N HIS A 23 5.55 12.14 -4.78
CA HIS A 23 5.36 13.56 -4.48
C HIS A 23 5.16 14.39 -5.74
N GLN A 24 5.92 14.15 -6.81
CA GLN A 24 5.75 14.83 -8.09
C GLN A 24 4.38 14.59 -8.71
N GLN A 25 3.82 13.38 -8.56
CA GLN A 25 2.55 13.01 -9.16
C GLN A 25 1.31 13.44 -8.36
N THR A 26 1.45 13.64 -7.04
CA THR A 26 0.31 13.82 -6.14
C THR A 26 0.41 15.03 -5.21
N GLY A 27 1.60 15.62 -5.06
CA GLY A 27 1.89 16.64 -4.05
C GLY A 27 1.95 16.12 -2.61
N LYS A 28 1.79 14.81 -2.39
CA LYS A 28 1.74 14.19 -1.06
C LYS A 28 3.07 13.52 -0.70
N ASP A 29 3.27 13.26 0.59
CA ASP A 29 4.39 12.47 1.08
C ASP A 29 3.98 10.99 1.23
N LEU A 30 4.76 10.10 0.61
CA LEU A 30 4.45 8.66 0.56
C LEU A 30 4.49 8.04 1.96
N ASN A 31 5.53 8.34 2.73
CA ASN A 31 5.72 7.75 4.06
C ASN A 31 4.65 8.26 5.02
N TYR A 32 4.34 9.56 4.98
CA TYR A 32 3.25 10.15 5.75
C TYR A 32 1.93 9.45 5.44
N LEU A 33 1.60 9.22 4.17
CA LEU A 33 0.38 8.55 3.80
C LEU A 33 0.33 7.10 4.35
N LEU A 34 1.41 6.35 4.26
CA LEU A 34 1.49 5.02 4.87
C LEU A 34 1.31 5.07 6.40
N MET A 35 1.88 6.07 7.08
CA MET A 35 1.67 6.28 8.52
C MET A 35 0.21 6.57 8.85
N CYS A 36 -0.49 7.36 8.02
CA CYS A 36 -1.92 7.62 8.18
C CYS A 36 -2.74 6.33 8.13
N TYR A 37 -2.44 5.40 7.22
CA TYR A 37 -3.11 4.09 7.17
C TYR A 37 -2.89 3.27 8.44
N LEU A 38 -1.65 3.21 8.96
CA LEU A 38 -1.36 2.55 10.24
C LEU A 38 -2.17 3.16 11.39
N GLU A 39 -2.19 4.49 11.46
CA GLU A 39 -2.89 5.20 12.52
C GLU A 39 -4.41 4.98 12.43
N LEU A 40 -4.98 5.01 11.22
CA LEU A 40 -6.40 4.79 10.99
C LEU A 40 -6.85 3.43 11.50
N PHE A 41 -6.13 2.37 11.10
CA PHE A 41 -6.51 1.01 11.48
C PHE A 41 -6.33 0.74 12.97
N ARG A 42 -5.41 1.45 13.64
CA ARG A 42 -5.25 1.42 15.10
C ARG A 42 -6.34 2.19 15.83
N LYS A 43 -6.64 3.43 15.40
CA LYS A 43 -7.71 4.27 16.01
C LYS A 43 -9.07 3.58 15.93
N ASN A 44 -9.29 2.80 14.88
CA ASN A 44 -10.55 2.14 14.59
C ASN A 44 -10.57 0.65 14.97
N GLU A 45 -9.67 0.19 15.85
CA GLU A 45 -9.57 -1.23 16.24
C GLU A 45 -10.87 -1.80 16.83
N LYS A 46 -11.69 -0.95 17.46
CA LYS A 46 -12.97 -1.32 18.09
C LYS A 46 -14.16 -1.29 17.13
N LEU A 47 -13.98 -0.75 15.92
CA LEU A 47 -15.03 -0.68 14.92
C LEU A 47 -15.16 -2.02 14.18
N SER A 48 -16.32 -2.26 13.58
CA SER A 48 -16.50 -3.41 12.70
C SER A 48 -15.58 -3.32 11.48
N LEU A 49 -15.29 -4.46 10.86
CA LEU A 49 -14.45 -4.52 9.66
C LEU A 49 -14.98 -3.61 8.53
N VAL A 50 -16.30 -3.60 8.32
CA VAL A 50 -16.96 -2.74 7.33
C VAL A 50 -16.71 -1.27 7.61
N GLU A 51 -16.83 -0.82 8.86
CA GLU A 51 -16.57 0.57 9.24
C GLU A 51 -15.11 0.96 9.03
N ARG A 52 -14.18 0.06 9.39
CA ARG A 52 -12.74 0.26 9.18
C ARG A 52 -12.42 0.42 7.69
N LEU A 53 -12.98 -0.46 6.85
CA LEU A 53 -12.83 -0.38 5.40
C LEU A 53 -13.42 0.90 4.82
N LYS A 54 -14.62 1.30 5.25
CA LYS A 54 -15.23 2.57 4.82
C LYS A 54 -14.34 3.75 5.15
N SER A 55 -13.75 3.79 6.35
CA SER A 55 -12.79 4.83 6.70
C SER A 55 -11.53 4.78 5.84
N ALA A 56 -11.03 3.58 5.50
CA ALA A 56 -9.83 3.41 4.70
C ALA A 56 -10.05 3.82 3.23
N PHE A 57 -11.17 3.40 2.62
CA PHE A 57 -11.58 3.87 1.29
C PHE A 57 -11.79 5.39 1.25
N GLY A 58 -12.22 5.99 2.37
CA GLY A 58 -12.41 7.45 2.48
C GLY A 58 -11.14 8.25 2.75
N MET A 59 -9.99 7.60 2.99
CA MET A 59 -8.75 8.29 3.34
C MET A 59 -8.13 9.01 2.14
N GLU A 60 -8.12 8.37 0.97
CA GLU A 60 -7.59 8.93 -0.27
C GLU A 60 -8.40 8.44 -1.47
N SER A 61 -8.29 9.17 -2.59
CA SER A 61 -8.87 8.71 -3.84
C SER A 61 -8.16 7.46 -4.37
N THR A 62 -8.89 6.65 -5.14
CA THR A 62 -8.32 5.48 -5.83
C THR A 62 -7.14 5.84 -6.72
N ASP A 63 -7.16 7.01 -7.37
CA ASP A 63 -6.05 7.53 -8.20
C ASP A 63 -4.76 7.73 -7.38
N VAL A 64 -4.86 8.35 -6.19
CA VAL A 64 -3.70 8.56 -5.32
C VAL A 64 -3.15 7.22 -4.81
N ALA A 65 -4.04 6.30 -4.42
CA ALA A 65 -3.65 4.97 -3.98
C ALA A 65 -2.95 4.16 -5.10
N ALA A 66 -3.47 4.21 -6.33
CA ALA A 66 -2.86 3.56 -7.49
C ALA A 66 -1.45 4.10 -7.78
N LYS A 67 -1.29 5.43 -7.75
CA LYS A 67 0.02 6.08 -7.92
C LYS A 67 1.01 5.68 -6.82
N LEU A 68 0.55 5.50 -5.58
CA LEU A 68 1.41 5.02 -4.50
C LEU A 68 1.94 3.61 -4.82
N PHE A 69 1.06 2.67 -5.15
CA PHE A 69 1.48 1.30 -5.50
C PHE A 69 2.41 1.31 -6.70
N HIS A 70 2.04 2.03 -7.77
CA HIS A 70 2.82 2.13 -8.99
C HIS A 70 4.22 2.69 -8.73
N CYS A 71 4.34 3.79 -7.98
CA CYS A 71 5.63 4.41 -7.66
C CYS A 71 6.60 3.46 -6.96
N LEU A 72 6.09 2.51 -6.15
CA LEU A 72 6.89 1.49 -5.47
C LEU A 72 7.23 0.30 -6.36
N ILE A 73 6.29 -0.11 -7.23
CA ILE A 73 6.46 -1.25 -8.14
C ILE A 73 7.47 -0.92 -9.24
N VAL A 74 7.41 0.28 -9.83
CA VAL A 74 8.32 0.67 -10.93
C VAL A 74 9.79 0.82 -10.52
N GLN A 75 10.07 0.80 -9.21
CA GLN A 75 11.46 0.73 -8.74
C GLN A 75 12.10 -0.62 -9.01
N GLU A 76 11.29 -1.68 -9.09
CA GLU A 76 11.71 -3.05 -9.35
C GLU A 76 11.41 -3.46 -10.80
N ASP A 77 10.26 -3.05 -11.36
CA ASP A 77 9.87 -3.35 -12.73
C ASP A 77 9.26 -2.13 -13.45
N LYS A 78 10.07 -1.50 -14.31
CA LYS A 78 9.67 -0.31 -15.09
C LYS A 78 8.72 -0.60 -16.24
N SER A 79 8.49 -1.87 -16.58
CA SER A 79 7.60 -2.25 -17.68
C SER A 79 6.12 -2.14 -17.31
N ILE A 80 5.81 -2.08 -16.01
CA ILE A 80 4.43 -2.05 -15.50
C ILE A 80 3.84 -0.63 -15.65
N PRO A 81 2.80 -0.45 -16.48
CA PRO A 81 2.13 0.84 -16.63
C PRO A 81 1.17 1.10 -15.45
N LEU A 82 0.90 2.37 -15.15
CA LEU A 82 -0.06 2.76 -14.10
C LEU A 82 -1.44 2.15 -14.34
N ALA A 83 -1.89 2.12 -15.60
CA ALA A 83 -3.18 1.56 -15.99
C ALA A 83 -3.35 0.08 -15.58
N GLU A 84 -2.27 -0.70 -15.54
CA GLU A 84 -2.32 -2.09 -15.06
C GLU A 84 -2.62 -2.14 -13.56
N ILE A 85 -2.04 -1.24 -12.78
CA ILE A 85 -2.28 -1.13 -11.33
C ILE A 85 -3.70 -0.65 -11.05
N GLU A 86 -4.20 0.31 -11.83
CA GLU A 86 -5.58 0.81 -11.72
C GLU A 86 -6.61 -0.29 -12.03
N ASP A 87 -6.41 -1.05 -13.12
CA ASP A 87 -7.27 -2.19 -13.46
C ASP A 87 -7.18 -3.30 -12.40
N ALA A 88 -5.98 -3.59 -11.88
CA ALA A 88 -5.82 -4.56 -10.80
C ALA A 88 -6.56 -4.12 -9.52
N MET A 89 -6.46 -2.84 -9.13
CA MET A 89 -7.20 -2.28 -8.00
C MET A 89 -8.72 -2.25 -8.20
N PHE A 90 -9.19 -2.19 -9.45
CA PHE A 90 -10.62 -2.26 -9.75
C PHE A 90 -11.15 -3.70 -9.64
N ARG A 91 -10.31 -4.70 -9.95
CA ARG A 91 -10.68 -6.12 -9.97
C ARG A 91 -10.56 -6.84 -8.62
N VAL A 92 -9.88 -6.25 -7.64
CA VAL A 92 -9.90 -6.81 -6.27
C VAL A 92 -11.30 -6.70 -5.67
N SER A 93 -11.58 -7.51 -4.66
CA SER A 93 -12.84 -7.46 -3.94
C SER A 93 -13.00 -6.11 -3.24
N TRP A 94 -14.25 -5.68 -3.07
CA TRP A 94 -14.58 -4.50 -2.28
C TRP A 94 -14.69 -4.83 -0.77
N MET A 95 -14.76 -6.12 -0.42
CA MET A 95 -14.80 -6.67 0.94
C MET A 95 -13.76 -7.80 1.12
N PRO A 96 -13.15 -7.98 2.30
CA PRO A 96 -12.25 -9.09 2.57
C PRO A 96 -12.94 -10.41 2.31
N THR A 97 -12.16 -11.38 1.85
CA THR A 97 -12.68 -12.71 1.54
C THR A 97 -12.11 -13.71 2.51
N ASP A 98 -12.85 -14.78 2.81
CA ASP A 98 -12.33 -15.87 3.65
C ASP A 98 -11.29 -16.74 2.91
N ASN A 99 -10.97 -16.41 1.65
CA ASN A 99 -10.12 -17.21 0.78
C ASN A 99 -8.76 -16.54 0.55
N ASP A 100 -7.78 -16.90 1.37
CA ASP A 100 -6.41 -16.36 1.33
C ASP A 100 -5.67 -16.60 0.01
N THR A 101 -6.15 -17.50 -0.86
CA THR A 101 -5.47 -17.90 -2.10
C THR A 101 -5.65 -16.95 -3.27
N ASP A 102 -6.66 -16.08 -3.22
CA ASP A 102 -7.16 -15.40 -4.41
C ASP A 102 -6.54 -14.00 -4.61
N MET A 103 -5.67 -13.53 -3.70
CA MET A 103 -5.02 -12.20 -3.77
C MET A 103 -6.02 -11.09 -4.12
N CYS A 104 -7.26 -11.24 -3.67
CA CYS A 104 -8.40 -10.42 -4.03
C CYS A 104 -8.81 -9.51 -2.88
N GLU A 105 -7.95 -9.36 -1.88
CA GLU A 105 -8.17 -8.46 -0.76
C GLU A 105 -8.42 -7.03 -1.24
N PRO A 106 -9.36 -6.29 -0.61
CA PRO A 106 -9.60 -4.90 -0.95
C PRO A 106 -8.31 -4.10 -0.91
N TRP A 107 -8.12 -3.24 -1.91
CA TRP A 107 -6.89 -2.44 -2.01
C TRP A 107 -6.56 -1.64 -0.73
N PRO A 108 -7.52 -1.18 0.12
CA PRO A 108 -7.17 -0.54 1.39
C PRO A 108 -6.51 -1.50 2.40
N MET A 109 -6.85 -2.79 2.37
CA MET A 109 -6.18 -3.82 3.17
C MET A 109 -4.78 -4.09 2.64
N VAL A 110 -4.61 -4.12 1.32
CA VAL A 110 -3.29 -4.21 0.68
C VAL A 110 -2.41 -3.02 1.07
N MET A 111 -2.99 -1.81 1.11
CA MET A 111 -2.32 -0.59 1.56
C MET A 111 -1.88 -0.67 3.03
N LEU A 112 -2.74 -1.20 3.91
CA LEU A 112 -2.39 -1.43 5.31
C LEU A 112 -1.23 -2.42 5.44
N GLN A 113 -1.30 -3.56 4.74
CA GLN A 113 -0.24 -4.57 4.78
C GLN A 113 1.10 -3.97 4.32
N LEU A 114 1.08 -3.21 3.23
CA LEU A 114 2.25 -2.49 2.74
C LEU A 114 2.81 -1.51 3.79
N ALA A 115 1.95 -0.79 4.50
CA ALA A 115 2.37 0.13 5.55
C ALA A 115 3.03 -0.60 6.73
N ILE A 116 2.53 -1.79 7.10
CA ILE A 116 3.12 -2.67 8.12
C ILE A 116 4.50 -3.16 7.67
N ASP A 117 4.62 -3.60 6.41
CA ASP A 117 5.88 -4.06 5.83
C ASP A 117 6.93 -2.94 5.81
N VAL A 118 6.54 -1.72 5.45
CA VAL A 118 7.41 -0.54 5.47
C VAL A 118 7.84 -0.18 6.90
N SER A 119 6.92 -0.23 7.86
CA SER A 119 7.26 0.00 9.27
C SER A 119 8.27 -1.02 9.77
N SER A 120 8.07 -2.30 9.43
CA SER A 120 8.99 -3.39 9.77
C SER A 120 10.36 -3.19 9.11
N TYR A 121 10.40 -2.77 7.85
CA TYR A 121 11.64 -2.45 7.14
C TYR A 121 12.46 -1.38 7.87
N TYR A 122 11.83 -0.28 8.29
CA TYR A 122 12.53 0.78 9.03
C TYR A 122 13.00 0.31 10.42
N ALA A 123 12.19 -0.47 11.13
CA ALA A 123 12.58 -1.05 12.41
C ALA A 123 13.83 -1.93 12.29
N GLU A 124 13.94 -2.73 11.23
CA GLU A 124 15.13 -3.55 10.96
C GLU A 124 16.35 -2.72 10.56
N LEU A 125 16.18 -1.61 9.84
CA LEU A 125 17.28 -0.69 9.54
C LEU A 125 17.84 -0.06 10.81
N ASP A 126 16.98 0.33 11.75
CA ASP A 126 17.42 0.97 12.98
C ASP A 126 18.15 -0.02 13.90
N LYS A 127 17.71 -1.28 13.97
CA LYS A 127 18.46 -2.35 14.66
C LYS A 127 19.88 -2.50 14.12
N LYS A 128 20.06 -2.45 12.79
CA LYS A 128 21.38 -2.56 12.15
C LYS A 128 22.30 -1.38 12.47
N LYS A 129 21.78 -0.16 12.51
CA LYS A 129 22.56 1.04 12.86
C LYS A 129 23.13 0.99 14.27
N VAL A 130 22.44 0.34 15.22
CA VAL A 130 22.90 0.22 16.61
C VAL A 130 24.06 -0.78 16.74
N ILE A 131 24.22 -1.70 15.79
CA ILE A 131 25.25 -2.75 15.80
C ILE A 131 26.53 -2.31 15.05
N THR A 132 26.49 -1.16 14.36
CA THR A 132 27.63 -0.62 13.59
C THR A 132 28.23 0.59 14.28
#